data_AF-A0A9W8HEM4-F1
#
_entry.id   AF-A0A9W8HEM4-F1
#
_cell.length_a   1.000
_cell.length_b   1.000
_cell.length_c   1.000
_cell.angle_alpha   90.00
_cell.angle_beta   90.00
_cell.angle_gamma   90.00
#
_symmetry.space_group_name_H-M   'P 1'
#
loop_
_entity.id
_entity.type
_entity.pdbx_description
1 polymer ?
#
loop_
_entity_poly.entity_id
_entity_poly.type
_entity_poly.pdbx_seq_one_letter_code
_entity_poly.pdbx_strand_id
1 'polypeptide(L)'
;MSGFWDSTKNKVSRAGTNLRMGGGGAAAVLDPEYNEQEQRFRNLEKRAMKLLQETKDYRGSISTMTNSQRMLSQNLSAFLLDVQRPQDYQAAYRQAAQTIDQVSQPQFDEVYMHTVLQPMAQFCGYLPEFNKAMKKRKGLADDLERARRQLSKEQAKAAADPMAIEKAEMDVQYAEEAYTVMNRTLVGEIPKLINSRVYVVDPSFEAFVKAQLQFFNDSLQQMDGVTRYLPPPGGPDDDRMLDQRIGDVMAQVRSLTICSQNVV
;
A
#
# COMPACT_ATOMS: atom_id res chain seq x y z
N MET A 1 13.46 -4.36 -17.65
CA MET A 1 12.47 -3.68 -18.52
C MET A 1 12.55 -2.14 -18.41
N SER A 2 13.74 -1.51 -18.28
CA SER A 2 13.84 -0.04 -18.19
C SER A 2 13.98 0.67 -19.56
N GLY A 3 14.24 -0.05 -20.65
CA GLY A 3 14.54 0.54 -21.96
C GLY A 3 13.34 0.78 -22.89
N PHE A 4 12.15 0.27 -22.59
CA PHE A 4 11.00 0.38 -23.51
C PHE A 4 10.41 1.80 -23.55
N TRP A 5 10.33 2.47 -22.39
CA TRP A 5 9.68 3.79 -22.29
C TRP A 5 10.58 4.97 -22.68
N ASP A 6 11.91 4.81 -22.58
CA ASP A 6 12.86 5.88 -22.95
C ASP A 6 12.94 6.08 -24.48
N SER A 7 12.66 5.05 -25.29
CA SER A 7 12.62 5.19 -26.76
C SER A 7 11.49 6.12 -27.22
N THR A 8 10.39 6.21 -26.46
CA THR A 8 9.25 7.10 -26.76
C THR A 8 9.37 8.55 -26.25
N LYS A 9 10.49 8.92 -25.59
CA LYS A 9 10.68 10.27 -25.03
C LYS A 9 11.19 11.31 -26.03
N ASN A 10 11.72 10.94 -27.20
CA ASN A 10 12.52 11.88 -28.00
C ASN A 10 11.85 12.59 -29.18
N LYS A 11 10.52 12.56 -29.34
CA LYS A 11 9.85 13.42 -30.32
C LYS A 11 8.52 13.90 -29.75
N VAL A 12 8.20 15.17 -30.03
CA VAL A 12 7.03 15.94 -29.54
C VAL A 12 7.34 16.80 -28.31
N SER A 13 8.05 17.90 -28.56
CA SER A 13 7.91 19.11 -27.76
C SER A 13 6.56 19.75 -28.12
N ARG A 14 5.70 19.99 -27.11
CA ARG A 14 4.42 20.68 -27.27
C ARG A 14 4.42 21.95 -26.43
N ALA A 15 4.51 23.09 -27.11
CA ALA A 15 4.13 24.39 -26.59
C ALA A 15 2.62 24.39 -26.30
N GLY A 16 2.25 24.94 -25.15
CA GLY A 16 0.91 24.83 -24.60
C GLY A 16 -0.14 25.65 -25.33
N THR A 17 -1.40 25.27 -25.11
CA THR A 17 -2.54 26.19 -24.91
C THR A 17 -3.66 25.37 -24.27
N ASN A 18 -3.90 25.58 -22.97
CA ASN A 18 -5.11 25.13 -22.30
C ASN A 18 -6.24 26.09 -22.67
N LEU A 19 -7.19 25.66 -23.51
CA LEU A 19 -8.50 26.30 -23.62
C LEU A 19 -9.59 25.25 -23.45
N ARG A 20 -10.21 25.32 -22.27
CA ARG A 20 -11.36 24.56 -21.82
C ARG A 20 -12.60 25.16 -22.49
N MET A 21 -13.29 24.39 -23.33
CA MET A 21 -14.64 24.75 -23.78
C MET A 21 -15.50 23.48 -23.79
N GLY A 22 -16.52 23.49 -22.94
CA GLY A 22 -17.48 22.40 -22.82
C GLY A 22 -18.59 22.48 -23.87
N GLY A 23 -19.25 21.33 -24.06
CA GLY A 23 -20.58 21.23 -24.65
C GLY A 23 -20.59 21.16 -26.18
N GLY A 24 -20.77 19.95 -26.71
CA GLY A 24 -21.07 19.72 -28.12
C GLY A 24 -20.67 18.31 -28.50
N GLY A 25 -21.64 17.39 -28.50
CA GLY A 25 -21.44 15.98 -28.81
C GLY A 25 -20.84 15.78 -30.20
N ALA A 26 -19.55 15.50 -30.21
CA ALA A 26 -18.89 14.76 -31.28
C ALA A 26 -18.70 13.35 -30.74
N ALA A 27 -18.97 12.34 -31.56
CA ALA A 27 -18.84 10.94 -31.18
C ALA A 27 -17.46 10.72 -30.56
N ALA A 28 -17.42 10.59 -29.23
CA ALA A 28 -16.23 10.13 -28.53
C ALA A 28 -15.79 8.86 -29.24
N VAL A 29 -14.50 8.75 -29.57
CA VAL A 29 -13.95 7.52 -30.17
C VAL A 29 -14.37 6.37 -29.27
N LEU A 30 -15.39 5.63 -29.72
CA LEU A 30 -15.94 4.50 -28.99
C LEU A 30 -14.87 3.43 -29.06
N ASP A 31 -14.18 3.23 -27.95
CA ASP A 31 -13.10 2.25 -27.83
C ASP A 31 -13.43 1.30 -26.68
N PRO A 32 -14.38 0.36 -26.89
CA PRO A 32 -14.83 -0.55 -25.84
C PRO A 32 -13.70 -1.41 -25.29
N GLU A 33 -12.77 -1.82 -26.14
CA GLU A 33 -11.63 -2.65 -25.78
C GLU A 33 -10.68 -1.91 -24.83
N TYR A 34 -10.29 -0.68 -25.18
CA TYR A 34 -9.49 0.14 -24.27
C TYR A 34 -10.23 0.45 -22.97
N ASN A 35 -11.53 0.79 -23.04
CA ASN A 35 -12.31 1.15 -21.85
C ASN A 35 -12.35 -0.01 -20.84
N GLU A 36 -12.49 -1.25 -21.31
CA GLU A 36 -12.38 -2.44 -20.46
C GLU A 36 -10.99 -2.53 -19.81
N GLN A 37 -9.91 -2.37 -20.58
CA GLN A 37 -8.55 -2.45 -20.05
C GLN A 37 -8.26 -1.30 -19.06
N GLU A 38 -8.71 -0.08 -19.33
CA GLU A 38 -8.61 1.05 -18.40
C GLU A 38 -9.33 0.71 -17.08
N GLN A 39 -10.56 0.20 -17.13
CA GLN A 39 -11.29 -0.15 -15.93
C GLN A 39 -10.56 -1.23 -15.11
N ARG A 40 -10.01 -2.25 -15.78
CA ARG A 40 -9.22 -3.30 -15.14
C ARG A 40 -7.94 -2.76 -14.53
N PHE A 41 -7.23 -1.87 -15.22
CA PHE A 41 -6.04 -1.20 -14.70
C PHE A 41 -6.37 -0.36 -13.46
N ARG A 42 -7.43 0.45 -13.47
CA ARG A 42 -7.85 1.26 -12.31
C ARG A 42 -8.19 0.41 -11.10
N ASN A 43 -8.85 -0.73 -11.33
CA ASN A 43 -9.14 -1.69 -10.27
C ASN A 43 -7.87 -2.31 -9.70
N LEU A 44 -6.92 -2.70 -10.55
CA LEU A 44 -5.61 -3.21 -10.12
C LEU A 44 -4.87 -2.15 -9.31
N GLU A 45 -4.75 -0.93 -9.83
CA GLU A 45 -4.03 0.19 -9.21
C GLU A 45 -4.55 0.46 -7.79
N LYS A 46 -5.87 0.63 -7.65
CA LYS A 46 -6.50 0.88 -6.35
C LYS A 46 -6.20 -0.24 -5.34
N ARG A 47 -6.30 -1.50 -5.78
CA ARG A 47 -6.11 -2.67 -4.91
C ARG A 47 -4.65 -2.88 -4.53
N ALA A 48 -3.74 -2.75 -5.50
CA ALA A 48 -2.31 -2.92 -5.29
C ALA A 48 -1.74 -1.83 -4.39
N MET A 49 -2.12 -0.56 -4.59
CA MET A 49 -1.70 0.54 -3.71
C MET A 49 -2.23 0.39 -2.29
N LYS A 50 -3.49 -0.06 -2.15
CA LYS A 50 -4.07 -0.37 -0.83
C LYS A 50 -3.31 -1.51 -0.15
N LEU A 51 -3.02 -2.60 -0.87
CA LEU A 51 -2.25 -3.74 -0.35
C LEU A 51 -0.84 -3.31 0.08
N LEU A 52 -0.16 -2.47 -0.70
CA LEU A 52 1.15 -1.93 -0.35
C LEU A 52 1.09 -1.12 0.95
N GLN A 53 0.04 -0.32 1.14
CA GLN A 53 -0.16 0.43 2.39
C GLN A 53 -0.38 -0.52 3.58
N GLU A 54 -1.29 -1.50 3.44
CA GLU A 54 -1.56 -2.49 4.49
C GLU A 54 -0.30 -3.30 4.86
N THR A 55 0.56 -3.60 3.88
CA THR A 55 1.85 -4.28 4.10
C THR A 55 2.80 -3.43 4.95
N LYS A 56 2.86 -2.11 4.72
CA LYS A 56 3.66 -1.19 5.54
C LYS A 56 3.10 -1.07 6.96
N ASP A 57 1.78 -0.93 7.07
CA ASP A 57 1.09 -0.75 8.35
C ASP A 57 1.21 -2.01 9.22
N TYR A 58 1.11 -3.19 8.62
CA TYR A 58 1.30 -4.46 9.32
C TYR A 58 2.69 -4.56 9.96
N ARG A 59 3.76 -4.25 9.20
CA ARG A 59 5.12 -4.21 9.74
C ARG A 59 5.24 -3.21 10.89
N GLY A 60 4.70 -2.01 10.72
CA GLY A 60 4.68 -1.00 11.77
C GLY A 60 3.96 -1.49 13.03
N SER A 61 2.89 -2.26 12.87
CA SER A 61 2.14 -2.87 13.97
C SER A 61 2.96 -3.91 14.73
N ILE A 62 3.73 -4.76 14.04
CA ILE A 62 4.64 -5.71 14.70
C ILE A 62 5.71 -4.98 15.51
N SER A 63 6.37 -3.96 14.94
CA SER A 63 7.37 -3.16 15.66
C SER A 63 6.77 -2.44 16.88
N THR A 64 5.56 -1.89 16.74
CA THR A 64 4.84 -1.23 17.86
C THR A 64 4.48 -2.23 18.95
N MET A 65 4.05 -3.43 18.57
CA MET A 65 3.68 -4.50 19.48
C MET A 65 4.87 -4.97 20.33
N THR A 66 6.02 -5.29 19.70
CA THR A 66 7.21 -5.75 20.44
C THR A 66 7.79 -4.68 21.34
N ASN A 67 7.79 -3.42 20.88
CA ASN A 67 8.22 -2.30 21.71
C ASN A 67 7.30 -2.14 22.93
N SER A 68 5.98 -2.19 22.72
CA SER A 68 5.00 -2.13 23.81
C SER A 68 5.18 -3.27 24.82
N GLN A 69 5.44 -4.49 24.34
CA GLN A 69 5.75 -5.64 25.19
C GLN A 69 7.04 -5.43 26.00
N ARG A 70 8.10 -4.90 25.37
CA ARG A 70 9.35 -4.55 26.04
C ARG A 70 9.10 -3.49 27.12
N MET A 71 8.40 -2.41 26.82
CA MET A 71 8.08 -1.35 27.78
C MET A 71 7.25 -1.88 28.96
N LEU A 72 6.26 -2.74 28.69
CA LEU A 72 5.47 -3.41 29.73
C LEU A 72 6.37 -4.24 30.66
N SER A 73 7.30 -5.02 30.09
CA SER A 73 8.25 -5.82 30.89
C SER A 73 9.17 -4.96 31.76
N GLN A 74 9.61 -3.80 31.26
CA GLN A 74 10.44 -2.87 32.01
C GLN A 74 9.68 -2.28 33.20
N ASN A 75 8.44 -1.85 32.96
CA ASN A 75 7.55 -1.28 33.97
C ASN A 75 7.16 -2.29 35.05
N LEU A 76 6.81 -3.52 34.66
CA LEU A 76 6.46 -4.59 35.62
C LEU A 76 7.60 -4.88 36.58
N SER A 77 8.81 -5.04 36.05
CA SER A 77 9.99 -5.23 36.88
C SER A 77 10.34 -4.00 37.75
N ALA A 78 9.97 -2.78 37.35
CA ALA A 78 10.19 -1.59 38.17
C ALA A 78 9.21 -1.53 39.35
N PHE A 79 7.92 -1.84 39.12
CA PHE A 79 6.88 -1.82 40.16
C PHE A 79 7.09 -2.87 41.25
N LEU A 80 7.71 -4.00 40.89
CA LEU A 80 7.84 -5.15 41.78
C LEU A 80 9.18 -5.18 42.56
N LEU A 81 10.04 -4.17 42.39
CA LEU A 81 11.26 -3.99 43.20
C LEU A 81 10.95 -3.83 44.70
N ASP A 82 9.81 -3.21 45.03
CA ASP A 82 9.39 -2.93 46.41
C ASP A 82 8.67 -4.11 47.08
N VAL A 83 8.39 -5.18 46.34
CA VAL A 83 7.68 -6.36 46.82
C VAL A 83 8.69 -7.49 47.03
N GLN A 84 8.73 -8.10 48.21
CA GLN A 84 9.54 -9.29 48.52
C GLN A 84 9.06 -10.55 47.76
N ARG A 85 8.95 -10.48 46.43
CA ARG A 85 8.61 -11.60 45.56
C ARG A 85 9.84 -12.12 44.80
N PRO A 86 9.82 -13.38 44.34
CA PRO A 86 10.92 -13.94 43.57
C PRO A 86 11.19 -13.07 42.32
N GLN A 87 12.41 -12.53 42.21
CA GLN A 87 12.83 -11.66 41.11
C GLN A 87 12.98 -12.43 39.78
N ASP A 88 13.03 -13.77 39.85
CA ASP A 88 13.43 -14.63 38.75
C ASP A 88 12.46 -14.60 37.57
N TYR A 89 11.14 -14.62 37.80
CA TYR A 89 10.16 -14.59 36.71
C TYR A 89 10.09 -13.24 36.00
N GLN A 90 10.31 -12.15 36.73
CA GLN A 90 10.29 -10.79 36.17
C GLN A 90 11.54 -10.55 35.33
N ALA A 91 12.70 -10.98 35.82
CA ALA A 91 13.94 -10.95 35.08
C ALA A 91 13.84 -11.79 33.80
N ALA A 92 13.30 -13.01 33.90
CA ALA A 92 13.06 -13.89 32.77
C ALA A 92 12.10 -13.26 31.73
N TYR A 93 10.98 -12.68 32.17
CA TYR A 93 10.04 -12.02 31.27
C TYR A 93 10.66 -10.80 30.58
N ARG A 94 11.39 -9.96 31.33
CA ARG A 94 12.10 -8.81 30.77
C ARG A 94 13.13 -9.23 29.74
N GLN A 95 13.91 -10.27 30.02
CA GLN A 95 14.87 -10.81 29.07
C GLN A 95 14.17 -11.35 27.82
N ALA A 96 13.12 -12.15 27.96
CA ALA A 96 12.35 -12.68 26.84
C ALA A 96 11.76 -11.55 25.96
N ALA A 97 11.14 -10.53 26.58
CA ALA A 97 10.60 -9.38 25.86
C ALA A 97 11.68 -8.54 25.16
N GLN A 98 12.86 -8.40 25.78
CA GLN A 98 14.02 -7.76 25.14
C GLN A 98 14.54 -8.57 23.95
N THR A 99 14.63 -9.90 24.07
CA THR A 99 15.05 -10.77 22.97
C THR A 99 14.06 -10.72 21.81
N ILE A 100 12.75 -10.72 22.08
CA ILE A 100 11.72 -10.57 21.03
C ILE A 100 11.89 -9.23 20.29
N ASP A 101 12.07 -8.13 21.02
CA ASP A 101 12.19 -6.79 20.42
C ASP A 101 13.53 -6.53 19.71
N GLN A 102 14.64 -7.07 20.23
CA GLN A 102 15.99 -6.77 19.73
C GLN A 102 16.55 -7.83 18.77
N VAL A 103 15.97 -9.02 18.73
CA VAL A 103 16.45 -10.14 17.90
C VAL A 103 15.36 -10.64 16.98
N SER A 104 14.25 -11.15 17.52
CA SER A 104 13.19 -11.76 16.71
C SER A 104 12.50 -10.75 15.79
N GLN A 105 12.22 -9.53 16.28
CA GLN A 105 11.58 -8.50 15.48
C GLN A 105 12.47 -8.00 14.34
N PRO A 106 13.77 -7.67 14.54
CA PRO A 106 14.65 -7.28 13.44
C PRO A 106 14.85 -8.38 12.39
N GLN A 107 14.94 -9.66 12.81
CA GLN A 107 15.02 -10.79 11.87
C GLN A 107 13.74 -10.93 11.03
N PHE A 108 12.58 -10.84 11.68
CA PHE A 108 11.30 -10.79 10.98
C PHE A 108 11.26 -9.62 10.01
N ASP A 109 11.72 -8.45 10.44
CA ASP A 109 11.71 -7.22 9.66
C ASP A 109 12.52 -7.34 8.37
N GLU A 110 13.74 -7.89 8.46
CA GLU A 110 14.62 -8.12 7.33
C GLU A 110 13.97 -9.05 6.29
N VAL A 111 13.46 -10.21 6.74
CA VAL A 111 12.78 -11.17 5.87
C VAL A 111 11.55 -10.54 5.23
N TYR A 112 10.73 -9.84 6.00
CA TYR A 112 9.50 -9.19 5.52
C TYR A 112 9.79 -8.08 4.51
N MET A 113 10.84 -7.28 4.74
CA MET A 113 11.29 -6.26 3.80
C MET A 113 11.61 -6.85 2.43
N HIS A 114 12.43 -7.89 2.38
CA HIS A 114 12.92 -8.44 1.13
C HIS A 114 11.90 -9.29 0.38
N THR A 115 11.03 -10.00 1.10
CA THR A 115 10.14 -11.01 0.49
C THR A 115 8.71 -10.52 0.29
N VAL A 116 8.27 -9.50 1.04
CA VAL A 116 6.90 -8.97 0.97
C VAL A 116 6.90 -7.52 0.51
N LEU A 117 7.55 -6.61 1.25
CA LEU A 117 7.39 -5.18 1.00
C LEU A 117 8.09 -4.72 -0.29
N GLN A 118 9.35 -5.10 -0.50
CA GLN A 118 10.11 -4.69 -1.68
C GLN A 118 9.46 -5.16 -2.99
N PRO A 119 9.05 -6.44 -3.14
CA PRO A 119 8.36 -6.89 -4.35
C PRO A 119 7.04 -6.14 -4.59
N MET A 120 6.23 -5.92 -3.55
CA MET A 120 4.99 -5.14 -3.66
C MET A 120 5.25 -3.69 -4.06
N ALA A 121 6.27 -3.05 -3.48
CA ALA A 121 6.66 -1.68 -3.79
C ALA A 121 7.17 -1.57 -5.23
N GLN A 122 7.99 -2.53 -5.68
CA GLN A 122 8.49 -2.58 -7.04
C GLN A 122 7.35 -2.74 -8.05
N PHE A 123 6.42 -3.66 -7.80
CA PHE A 123 5.24 -3.86 -8.65
C PHE A 123 4.40 -2.58 -8.75
N CYS A 124 4.10 -1.93 -7.61
CA CYS A 124 3.38 -0.67 -7.58
C CYS A 124 4.14 0.47 -8.27
N GLY A 125 5.48 0.41 -8.28
CA GLY A 125 6.34 1.38 -8.96
C GLY A 125 6.14 1.44 -10.48
N TYR A 126 5.58 0.40 -11.12
CA TYR A 126 5.27 0.43 -12.54
C TYR A 126 3.94 1.14 -12.85
N LEU A 127 3.00 1.21 -11.91
CA LEU A 127 1.66 1.78 -12.13
C LEU A 127 1.68 3.25 -12.60
N PRO A 128 2.54 4.14 -12.06
CA PRO A 128 2.64 5.52 -12.54
C PRO A 128 3.01 5.66 -14.02
N GLU A 129 3.79 4.74 -14.59
CA GLU A 129 4.16 4.79 -16.00
C GLU A 129 2.96 4.48 -16.92
N PHE A 130 2.11 3.53 -16.52
CA PHE A 130 0.85 3.26 -17.22
C PHE A 130 -0.12 4.44 -17.13
N ASN A 131 -0.20 5.12 -15.98
CA ASN A 131 -0.96 6.37 -15.86
C ASN A 131 -0.50 7.46 -16.83
N LYS A 132 0.82 7.65 -16.96
CA LYS A 132 1.39 8.60 -17.91
C LYS A 132 1.03 8.23 -19.34
N ALA A 133 1.14 6.94 -19.69
CA ALA A 133 0.79 6.44 -21.02
C ALA A 133 -0.70 6.61 -21.33
N MET A 134 -1.61 6.30 -20.40
CA MET A 134 -3.05 6.53 -20.54
C MET A 134 -3.39 8.01 -20.69
N LYS A 135 -2.74 8.90 -19.92
CA LYS A 135 -2.88 10.36 -20.07
C LYS A 135 -2.40 10.82 -21.45
N LYS A 136 -1.29 10.26 -21.95
CA LYS A 136 -0.76 10.54 -23.30
C LYS A 136 -1.75 10.08 -24.37
N ARG A 137 -2.31 8.87 -24.27
CA ARG A 137 -3.37 8.38 -25.17
C ARG A 137 -4.55 9.34 -25.21
N LYS A 138 -5.05 9.78 -24.06
CA LYS A 138 -6.16 10.75 -23.99
C LYS A 138 -5.82 12.04 -24.75
N GLY A 139 -4.62 12.58 -24.56
CA GLY A 139 -4.16 13.75 -25.30
C GLY A 139 -4.14 13.53 -26.82
N LEU A 140 -3.70 12.35 -27.27
CA LEU A 140 -3.71 11.98 -28.70
C LEU A 140 -5.13 11.80 -29.25
N ALA A 141 -6.07 11.31 -28.45
CA ALA A 141 -7.47 11.24 -28.83
C ALA A 141 -8.07 12.64 -29.05
N ASP A 142 -7.78 13.57 -28.13
CA ASP A 142 -8.21 14.97 -28.25
C ASP A 142 -7.57 15.65 -29.49
N ASP A 143 -6.35 15.25 -29.87
CA ASP A 143 -5.67 15.75 -31.08
C ASP A 143 -6.33 15.27 -32.36
N LEU A 144 -6.62 13.97 -32.44
CA LEU A 144 -7.32 13.37 -33.55
C LEU A 144 -8.69 14.02 -33.73
N GLU A 145 -9.41 14.27 -32.63
CA GLU A 145 -10.70 14.96 -32.68
C GLU A 145 -10.55 16.40 -33.19
N ARG A 146 -9.54 17.15 -32.71
CA ARG A 146 -9.23 18.50 -33.22
C ARG A 146 -8.92 18.50 -34.71
N ALA A 147 -8.09 17.56 -35.18
CA ALA A 147 -7.73 17.43 -36.59
C ALA A 147 -8.96 17.11 -37.45
N ARG A 148 -9.82 16.17 -37.01
CA ARG A 148 -11.07 15.82 -37.70
C ARG A 148 -12.04 17.00 -37.78
N ARG A 149 -12.17 17.78 -36.71
CA ARG A 149 -12.99 19.01 -36.70
C ARG A 149 -12.44 20.05 -37.67
N GLN A 150 -11.13 20.20 -37.75
CA GLN A 150 -10.49 21.12 -38.69
C GLN A 150 -10.69 20.69 -40.15
N LEU A 151 -10.52 19.39 -40.46
CA LEU A 151 -10.80 18.85 -41.79
C LEU A 151 -12.27 19.09 -42.20
N SER A 152 -13.22 18.76 -41.32
CA SER A 152 -14.65 19.00 -41.57
C SER A 152 -14.96 20.48 -41.82
N LYS A 153 -14.30 21.40 -41.08
CA LYS A 153 -14.44 22.84 -41.28
C LYS A 153 -13.89 23.31 -42.62
N GLU A 154 -12.75 22.79 -43.07
CA GLU A 154 -12.17 23.12 -44.38
C GLU A 154 -13.04 22.60 -45.53
N GLN A 155 -13.57 21.38 -45.41
CA GLN A 155 -14.48 20.78 -46.39
C GLN A 155 -15.84 21.49 -46.49
N ALA A 156 -16.33 22.10 -45.41
CA ALA A 156 -17.61 22.81 -45.38
C ALA A 156 -17.57 24.22 -45.99
N LYS A 157 -16.40 24.73 -46.41
CA LYS A 157 -16.27 26.06 -47.02
C LYS A 157 -16.85 26.07 -48.44
N ALA A 158 -17.68 27.06 -48.76
CA ALA A 158 -18.29 27.21 -50.10
C ALA A 158 -17.26 27.39 -51.24
N ALA A 159 -16.08 27.94 -50.93
CA ALA A 159 -14.92 28.03 -51.81
C ALA A 159 -13.72 27.37 -51.12
N ALA A 160 -13.75 26.04 -51.00
CA ALA A 160 -12.69 25.30 -50.34
C ALA A 160 -11.42 25.24 -51.21
N ASP A 161 -10.26 25.51 -50.59
CA ASP A 161 -8.95 25.39 -51.23
C ASP A 161 -8.50 23.92 -51.20
N PRO A 162 -8.26 23.28 -52.36
CA PRO A 162 -7.80 21.89 -52.42
C PRO A 162 -6.52 21.63 -51.63
N MET A 163 -5.57 22.58 -51.62
CA MET A 163 -4.31 22.40 -50.88
C MET A 163 -4.53 22.46 -49.36
N ALA A 164 -5.47 23.29 -48.90
CA ALA A 164 -5.83 23.36 -47.48
C ALA A 164 -6.55 22.10 -46.99
N ILE A 165 -7.39 21.50 -47.83
CA ILE A 165 -8.03 20.20 -47.55
C ILE A 165 -6.97 19.10 -47.47
N GLU A 166 -6.09 18.99 -48.47
CA GLU A 166 -5.03 17.97 -48.51
C GLU A 166 -4.15 18.03 -47.25
N LYS A 167 -3.76 19.24 -46.83
CA LYS A 167 -3.01 19.42 -45.59
C LYS A 167 -3.79 18.96 -44.35
N ALA A 168 -5.07 19.28 -44.26
CA ALA A 168 -5.91 18.85 -43.14
C ALA A 168 -6.12 17.33 -43.12
N GLU A 169 -6.18 16.67 -44.27
CA GLU A 169 -6.21 15.21 -44.38
C GLU A 169 -4.90 14.58 -43.89
N MET A 170 -3.75 15.14 -44.27
CA MET A 170 -2.45 14.70 -43.75
C MET A 170 -2.35 14.85 -42.22
N ASP A 171 -2.84 15.95 -41.67
CA ASP A 171 -2.86 16.20 -40.22
C ASP A 171 -3.75 15.17 -39.48
N VAL A 172 -4.90 14.81 -40.06
CA VAL A 172 -5.77 13.74 -39.52
C VAL A 172 -5.06 12.39 -39.56
N GLN A 173 -4.43 12.04 -40.68
CA GLN A 173 -3.72 10.78 -40.84
C GLN A 173 -2.59 10.63 -39.81
N TYR A 174 -1.80 11.70 -39.61
CA TYR A 174 -0.73 11.71 -38.61
C TYR A 174 -1.26 11.54 -37.18
N ALA A 175 -2.33 12.26 -36.84
CA ALA A 175 -2.94 12.15 -35.51
C ALA A 175 -3.55 10.76 -35.27
N GLU A 176 -4.14 10.16 -36.30
CA GLU A 176 -4.75 8.83 -36.26
C GLU A 176 -3.70 7.73 -36.07
N GLU A 177 -2.57 7.81 -36.78
CA GLU A 177 -1.46 6.87 -36.60
C GLU A 177 -0.89 6.95 -35.18
N ALA A 178 -0.61 8.16 -34.68
CA ALA A 178 -0.07 8.37 -33.35
C ALA A 178 -1.03 7.84 -32.25
N TYR A 179 -2.32 8.13 -32.38
CA TYR A 179 -3.35 7.60 -31.48
C TYR A 179 -3.41 6.08 -31.53
N THR A 180 -3.46 5.49 -32.73
CA THR A 180 -3.63 4.05 -32.94
C THR A 180 -2.45 3.26 -32.35
N VAL A 181 -1.22 3.73 -32.54
CA VAL A 181 -0.02 3.11 -31.96
C VAL A 181 -0.09 3.09 -30.43
N MET A 182 -0.42 4.23 -29.81
CA MET A 182 -0.54 4.32 -28.35
C MET A 182 -1.70 3.47 -27.82
N ASN A 183 -2.85 3.48 -28.50
CA ASN A 183 -4.02 2.70 -28.13
C ASN A 183 -3.72 1.20 -28.12
N ARG A 184 -3.17 0.69 -29.23
CA ARG A 184 -2.79 -0.71 -29.37
C ARG A 184 -1.75 -1.14 -28.34
N THR A 185 -0.80 -0.25 -28.03
CA THR A 185 0.20 -0.49 -26.98
C THR A 185 -0.47 -0.69 -25.62
N LEU A 186 -1.37 0.21 -25.21
CA LEU A 186 -2.05 0.12 -23.91
C LEU A 186 -2.96 -1.10 -23.81
N VAL A 187 -3.73 -1.38 -24.87
CA VAL A 187 -4.58 -2.57 -24.97
C VAL A 187 -3.75 -3.85 -24.84
N GLY A 188 -2.55 -3.90 -25.41
CA GLY A 188 -1.66 -5.07 -25.32
C GLY A 188 -0.89 -5.19 -24.00
N GLU A 189 -0.48 -4.08 -23.40
CA GLU A 189 0.42 -4.09 -22.22
C GLU A 189 -0.33 -4.16 -20.87
N ILE A 190 -1.53 -3.55 -20.77
CA ILE A 190 -2.32 -3.60 -19.52
C ILE A 190 -2.64 -5.05 -19.08
N PRO A 191 -3.09 -5.96 -19.96
CA PRO A 191 -3.32 -7.35 -19.58
C PRO A 191 -2.06 -8.05 -19.08
N LYS A 192 -0.89 -7.76 -19.66
CA LYS A 192 0.39 -8.34 -19.24
C LYS A 192 0.78 -7.88 -17.84
N LEU A 193 0.62 -6.58 -17.55
CA LEU A 193 0.81 -6.04 -16.19
C LEU A 193 -0.16 -6.67 -15.20
N ILE A 194 -1.43 -6.82 -15.57
CA ILE A 194 -2.42 -7.47 -14.69
C ILE A 194 -2.01 -8.91 -14.42
N ASN A 195 -1.60 -9.66 -15.44
CA ASN A 195 -1.20 -11.07 -15.28
C ASN A 195 0.10 -11.21 -14.48
N SER A 196 1.01 -10.24 -14.56
CA SER A 196 2.25 -10.30 -13.79
C SER A 196 2.05 -10.25 -12.28
N ARG A 197 0.88 -9.77 -11.81
CA ARG A 197 0.52 -9.75 -10.39
C ARG A 197 0.67 -11.11 -9.72
N VAL A 198 0.38 -12.21 -10.43
CA VAL A 198 0.43 -13.58 -9.89
C VAL A 198 1.86 -13.90 -9.44
N TYR A 199 2.86 -13.52 -10.22
CA TYR A 199 4.28 -13.77 -9.92
C TYR A 199 4.85 -12.89 -8.80
N VAL A 200 4.09 -11.91 -8.32
CA VAL A 200 4.52 -11.03 -7.21
C VAL A 200 3.68 -11.29 -5.98
N VAL A 201 2.36 -11.27 -6.11
CA VAL A 201 1.41 -11.38 -5.00
C VAL A 201 1.47 -12.76 -4.36
N ASP A 202 1.41 -13.83 -5.15
CA ASP A 202 1.39 -15.20 -4.61
C ASP A 202 2.65 -15.53 -3.77
N PRO A 203 3.88 -15.35 -4.29
CA PRO A 203 5.08 -15.62 -3.50
C PRO A 203 5.24 -14.65 -2.32
N SER A 204 4.82 -13.39 -2.44
CA SER A 204 4.85 -12.46 -1.30
C SER A 204 3.86 -12.85 -0.20
N PHE A 205 2.67 -13.34 -0.53
CA PHE A 205 1.71 -13.84 0.46
C PHE A 205 2.20 -15.14 1.12
N GLU A 206 2.80 -16.04 0.35
CA GLU A 206 3.41 -17.25 0.91
C GLU A 206 4.55 -16.89 1.87
N ALA A 207 5.45 -16.00 1.47
CA ALA A 207 6.55 -15.52 2.31
C ALA A 207 6.03 -14.79 3.55
N PHE A 208 4.96 -14.00 3.42
CA PHE A 208 4.30 -13.34 4.54
C PHE A 208 3.87 -14.33 5.61
N VAL A 209 3.12 -15.38 5.23
CA VAL A 209 2.64 -16.39 6.18
C VAL A 209 3.81 -17.13 6.85
N LYS A 210 4.86 -17.46 6.08
CA LYS A 210 6.06 -18.11 6.62
C LYS A 210 6.79 -17.21 7.62
N ALA A 211 6.96 -15.92 7.30
CA ALA A 211 7.59 -14.95 8.18
C ALA A 211 6.80 -14.77 9.48
N GLN A 212 5.47 -14.72 9.40
CA GLN A 212 4.61 -14.69 10.60
C GLN A 212 4.78 -15.94 11.45
N LEU A 213 4.69 -17.12 10.85
CA LEU A 213 4.82 -18.39 11.57
C LEU A 213 6.16 -18.48 12.30
N GLN A 214 7.25 -18.12 11.63
CA GLN A 214 8.57 -18.09 12.24
C GLN A 214 8.62 -17.11 13.43
N PHE A 215 8.21 -15.86 13.22
CA PHE A 215 8.25 -14.83 14.27
C PHE A 215 7.44 -15.21 15.51
N PHE A 216 6.22 -15.72 15.33
CA PHE A 216 5.38 -16.11 16.46
C PHE A 216 5.86 -17.37 17.17
N ASN A 217 6.43 -18.34 16.45
CA ASN A 217 7.06 -19.50 17.07
C ASN A 217 8.28 -19.12 17.89
N ASP A 218 9.16 -18.27 17.34
CA ASP A 218 10.35 -17.79 18.06
C ASP A 218 9.93 -17.01 19.31
N SER A 219 8.92 -16.15 19.19
CA SER A 219 8.36 -15.39 20.32
C SER A 219 7.75 -16.29 21.39
N LEU A 220 7.02 -17.34 20.98
CA LEU A 220 6.44 -18.32 21.89
C LEU A 220 7.55 -19.07 22.65
N GLN A 221 8.62 -19.50 21.96
CA GLN A 221 9.75 -20.17 22.62
C GLN A 221 10.42 -19.28 23.69
N GLN A 222 10.56 -17.98 23.42
CA GLN A 222 11.06 -17.04 24.43
C GLN A 222 10.14 -16.98 25.65
N MET A 223 8.83 -16.94 25.43
CA MET A 223 7.82 -16.88 26.50
C MET A 223 7.69 -18.20 27.27
N ASP A 224 7.82 -19.35 26.63
CA ASP A 224 7.83 -20.66 27.28
C ASP A 224 9.00 -20.77 28.28
N GLY A 225 10.15 -20.15 27.98
CA GLY A 225 11.25 -20.03 28.94
C GLY A 225 10.85 -19.34 30.25
N VAL A 226 9.93 -18.38 30.21
CA VAL A 226 9.42 -17.65 31.38
C VAL A 226 8.52 -18.55 32.25
N THR A 227 7.76 -19.46 31.63
CA THR A 227 6.80 -20.33 32.36
C THR A 227 7.45 -21.18 33.43
N ARG A 228 8.74 -21.51 33.28
CA ARG A 228 9.52 -22.27 34.27
C ARG A 228 9.70 -21.53 35.61
N TYR A 229 9.55 -20.21 35.59
CA TYR A 229 9.68 -19.35 36.76
C TYR A 229 8.33 -18.91 37.32
N LEU A 230 7.23 -19.18 36.59
CA LEU A 230 5.90 -18.88 37.09
C LEU A 230 5.53 -19.88 38.21
N PRO A 231 4.88 -19.43 39.29
CA PRO A 231 4.26 -20.36 40.21
C PRO A 231 3.24 -21.22 39.45
N PRO A 232 3.02 -22.49 39.88
CA PRO A 232 1.98 -23.31 39.30
C PRO A 232 0.64 -22.55 39.32
N PRO A 233 -0.19 -22.67 38.28
CA PRO A 233 -1.48 -21.99 38.23
C PRO A 233 -2.27 -22.35 39.50
N GLY A 234 -2.79 -21.32 40.16
CA GLY A 234 -3.63 -21.48 41.35
C GLY A 234 -4.91 -22.23 41.02
N GLY A 235 -5.56 -22.77 42.05
CA GLY A 235 -6.89 -23.35 41.89
C GLY A 235 -7.95 -22.28 41.61
N PRO A 236 -9.19 -22.65 41.23
CA PRO A 236 -10.29 -21.70 41.05
C PRO A 236 -10.61 -20.85 42.29
N ASP A 237 -10.17 -21.28 43.48
CA ASP A 237 -10.27 -20.49 44.71
C ASP A 237 -9.18 -19.40 44.81
N ASP A 238 -7.98 -19.60 44.24
CA ASP A 238 -6.92 -18.58 44.21
C ASP A 238 -7.30 -17.39 43.31
N ASP A 239 -7.92 -17.66 42.17
CA ASP A 239 -8.43 -16.63 41.25
C ASP A 239 -9.50 -15.77 41.92
N ARG A 240 -10.44 -16.40 42.65
CA ARG A 240 -11.47 -15.68 43.43
C ARG A 240 -10.86 -14.80 44.52
N MET A 241 -9.83 -15.28 45.20
CA MET A 241 -9.11 -14.51 46.22
C MET A 241 -8.33 -13.33 45.61
N LEU A 242 -7.74 -13.52 44.43
CA LEU A 242 -7.09 -12.45 43.67
C LEU A 242 -8.10 -11.38 43.23
N ASP A 243 -9.24 -11.77 42.67
CA ASP A 243 -10.31 -10.85 42.26
C ASP A 243 -10.86 -10.04 43.44
N GLN A 244 -11.07 -10.70 44.59
CA GLN A 244 -11.51 -10.01 45.80
C GLN A 244 -10.47 -8.98 46.26
N ARG A 245 -9.18 -9.36 46.25
CA ARG A 245 -8.07 -8.48 46.64
C ARG A 245 -7.88 -7.31 45.67
N ILE A 246 -8.07 -7.53 44.37
CA ILE A 246 -8.08 -6.47 43.35
C ILE A 246 -9.25 -5.52 43.62
N GLY A 247 -10.44 -6.05 43.91
CA GLY A 247 -11.62 -5.28 44.28
C GLY A 247 -11.37 -4.36 45.47
N ASP A 248 -10.76 -4.89 46.53
CA ASP A 248 -10.40 -4.16 47.75
C ASP A 248 -9.37 -3.06 47.47
N VAL A 249 -8.31 -3.37 46.72
CA VAL A 249 -7.28 -2.37 46.33
C VAL A 249 -7.91 -1.26 45.46
N MET A 250 -8.77 -1.61 44.51
CA MET A 250 -9.46 -0.61 43.68
C MET A 250 -10.46 0.23 44.49
N ALA A 251 -11.08 -0.33 45.53
CA ALA A 251 -11.87 0.44 46.48
C ALA A 251 -10.99 1.39 47.31
N GLN A 252 -9.83 0.95 47.77
CA GLN A 252 -8.85 1.78 48.47
C GLN A 252 -8.33 2.91 47.58
N VAL A 253 -7.97 2.65 46.33
CA VAL A 253 -7.55 3.67 45.35
C VAL A 253 -8.64 4.70 45.11
N ARG A 254 -9.91 4.26 45.00
CA ARG A 254 -11.06 5.18 44.89
C ARG A 254 -11.28 6.01 46.16
N SER A 255 -10.94 5.46 47.32
CA SER A 255 -11.01 6.18 48.61
C SER A 255 -9.82 7.11 48.87
N LEU A 256 -8.70 6.92 48.16
CA LEU A 256 -7.55 7.82 48.18
C LEU A 256 -7.89 9.07 47.38
N THR A 257 -8.40 10.04 48.11
CA THR A 257 -8.89 11.34 47.67
C THR A 257 -7.82 12.24 47.03
N ILE A 258 -7.35 11.89 45.83
CA ILE A 258 -6.64 12.82 44.93
C ILE A 258 -7.60 13.42 43.88
N CYS A 259 -8.78 12.82 43.68
CA CYS A 259 -9.80 13.37 42.76
C CYS A 259 -10.82 14.34 43.41
N SER A 260 -10.68 14.73 44.68
CA SER A 260 -11.57 15.76 45.28
C SER A 260 -10.86 17.01 45.83
N GLN A 261 -9.53 17.11 45.75
CA GLN A 261 -8.80 18.31 46.15
C GLN A 261 -8.49 19.26 44.97
N ASN A 262 -9.49 19.58 44.14
CA ASN A 262 -9.42 20.69 43.20
C ASN A 262 -10.82 21.23 42.86
N VAL A 263 -11.61 21.60 43.88
CA VAL A 263 -12.67 22.61 43.75
C VAL A 263 -12.81 23.35 45.09
N VAL A 264 -11.98 24.37 45.31
CA VAL A 264 -12.37 25.71 45.82
C VAL A 264 -11.37 26.72 45.27
#